data_AF-A0A4S5DI74-F1
#
_entry.id   AF-A0A4S5DI74-F1
#
_cell.length_a   1.000
_cell.length_b   1.000
_cell.length_c   1.000
_cell.angle_alpha   90.00
_cell.angle_beta   90.00
_cell.angle_gamma   90.00
#
_symmetry.space_group_name_H-M   'P 1'
#
loop_
_entity.id
_entity.type
_entity.pdbx_description
1 polymer ?
#
loop_
_entity_poly.entity_id
_entity_poly.type
_entity_poly.pdbx_seq_one_letter_code
_entity_poly.pdbx_strand_id
1 'polypeptide(L)'
;MSWKATTPDAPAVRVARDGAEVVIGYRSTNAGGDVRLPLVIWDSLAGATRAGRLDGLGEAWTPWLSSGGRARLHDGHIELGYGYLHGWGERLPEPVWRALAAGVRAGTLDDLPHADPQELAEVTR
;
A
#
# COMPACT_ATOMS: atom_id res chain seq x y z
N MET A 1 22.35 26.60 -20.93
CA MET A 1 22.06 26.45 -19.48
C MET A 1 21.28 25.17 -19.29
N SER A 2 21.81 24.25 -18.49
CA SER A 2 21.30 22.89 -18.34
C SER A 2 20.11 22.88 -17.38
N TRP A 3 18.95 22.41 -17.83
CA TRP A 3 17.78 22.22 -16.98
C TRP A 3 18.08 21.02 -16.07
N LYS A 4 18.13 21.25 -14.76
CA LYS A 4 18.19 20.17 -13.77
C LYS A 4 16.85 19.44 -13.82
N ALA A 5 16.88 18.14 -14.13
CA ALA A 5 15.74 17.27 -13.91
C ALA A 5 15.41 17.30 -12.42
N THR A 6 14.26 17.87 -12.07
CA THR A 6 13.69 17.75 -10.74
C THR A 6 13.39 16.26 -10.52
N THR A 7 13.74 15.76 -9.34
CA THR A 7 13.42 14.41 -8.86
C THR A 7 11.97 14.06 -9.21
N PRO A 8 11.67 12.86 -9.74
CA PRO A 8 10.30 12.50 -10.06
C PRO A 8 9.45 12.57 -8.78
N ASP A 9 8.27 13.16 -8.90
CA ASP A 9 7.21 13.25 -7.89
C ASP A 9 7.26 12.06 -6.92
N ALA A 10 7.52 12.32 -5.63
CA ALA A 10 7.19 11.33 -4.62
C ALA A 10 5.69 11.03 -4.75
N PRO A 11 5.27 9.75 -4.76
CA PRO A 11 3.86 9.42 -4.91
C PRO A 11 3.07 10.07 -3.78
N ALA A 12 2.00 10.78 -4.14
CA ALA A 12 1.07 11.30 -3.16
C ALA A 12 0.24 10.11 -2.66
N VAL A 13 0.44 9.71 -1.41
CA VAL A 13 -0.28 8.60 -0.78
C VAL A 13 -1.10 9.13 0.38
N ARG A 14 -2.39 8.78 0.41
CA ARG A 14 -3.32 9.09 1.49
C ARG A 14 -3.89 7.78 2.01
N VAL A 15 -3.96 7.66 3.32
CA VAL A 15 -4.47 6.46 3.99
C VAL A 15 -5.51 6.90 5.00
N ALA A 16 -6.69 6.30 4.95
CA ALA A 16 -7.79 6.61 5.85
C ALA A 16 -8.59 5.34 6.16
N ARG A 17 -9.42 5.40 7.19
CA ARG A 17 -10.32 4.32 7.59
C ARG A 17 -11.74 4.59 7.08
N ASP A 18 -12.29 3.64 6.32
CA ASP A 18 -13.67 3.64 5.85
C ASP A 18 -14.38 2.43 6.48
N GLY A 19 -15.02 2.65 7.63
CA GLY A 19 -15.65 1.58 8.43
C GLY A 19 -14.67 0.46 8.83
N ALA A 20 -14.87 -0.72 8.25
CA ALA A 20 -14.04 -1.91 8.49
C ALA A 20 -12.86 -2.04 7.51
N GLU A 21 -12.66 -1.07 6.62
CA GLU A 21 -11.61 -1.04 5.62
C GLU A 21 -10.62 0.09 5.87
N VAL A 22 -9.41 -0.11 5.36
CA VAL A 22 -8.39 0.91 5.15
C VAL A 22 -8.33 1.20 3.66
N VAL A 23 -8.54 2.47 3.31
CA VAL A 23 -8.48 2.96 1.94
C VAL A 23 -7.13 3.63 1.73
N ILE A 24 -6.41 3.17 0.71
CA ILE A 24 -5.12 3.70 0.27
C ILE A 24 -5.36 4.38 -1.07
N GLY A 25 -5.50 5.69 -1.05
CA GLY A 25 -5.52 6.50 -2.25
C GLY A 25 -4.11 6.87 -2.66
N TYR A 26 -3.77 6.70 -3.94
CA TYR A 26 -2.48 7.13 -4.44
C TYR A 26 -2.57 7.83 -5.80
N ARG A 27 -1.63 8.76 -6.01
CA ARG A 27 -1.35 9.36 -7.30
C ARG A 27 0.15 9.41 -7.51
N SER A 28 0.58 8.95 -8.68
CA SER A 28 1.96 8.97 -9.16
C SER A 28 1.98 9.50 -10.58
N THR A 29 3.16 9.81 -11.11
CA THR A 29 3.31 10.39 -12.45
C THR A 29 2.62 9.59 -13.57
N ASN A 30 2.51 8.26 -13.41
CA ASN A 30 1.98 7.37 -14.45
C ASN A 30 0.77 6.52 -14.02
N ALA A 31 0.33 6.64 -12.76
CA ALA A 31 -0.76 5.82 -12.22
C ALA A 31 -1.44 6.52 -11.04
N GLY A 32 -2.75 6.36 -10.94
CA GLY A 32 -3.53 6.72 -9.76
C GLY A 32 -4.60 5.66 -9.51
N GLY A 33 -5.10 5.61 -8.28
CA GLY A 33 -6.18 4.70 -7.90
C GLY A 33 -6.33 4.59 -6.40
N ASP A 34 -7.29 3.76 -6.00
CA ASP A 34 -7.55 3.37 -4.64
C ASP A 34 -7.39 1.86 -4.45
N VAL A 35 -6.82 1.48 -3.30
CA VAL A 35 -6.77 0.11 -2.83
C VAL A 35 -7.50 0.04 -1.50
N ARG A 36 -8.38 -0.94 -1.35
CA ARG A 36 -9.15 -1.17 -0.13
C ARG A 36 -8.69 -2.47 0.51
N LEU A 37 -8.35 -2.41 1.78
CA LEU A 37 -7.95 -3.57 2.56
C LEU A 37 -8.84 -3.69 3.79
N PRO A 38 -9.37 -4.88 4.12
CA PRO A 38 -9.99 -5.09 5.42
C PRO A 38 -9.01 -4.70 6.54
N LEU A 39 -9.49 -4.06 7.59
CA LEU A 39 -8.63 -3.53 8.66
C LEU A 39 -7.74 -4.61 9.29
N VAL A 40 -8.26 -5.81 9.52
CA VAL A 40 -7.49 -6.94 10.06
C VAL A 40 -6.34 -7.37 9.13
N ILE A 41 -6.54 -7.21 7.82
CA ILE A 41 -5.52 -7.49 6.81
C ILE A 41 -4.47 -6.38 6.82
N TRP A 42 -4.90 -5.12 6.88
CA TRP A 42 -4.00 -3.97 7.04
C TRP A 42 -3.12 -4.10 8.29
N ASP A 43 -3.70 -4.39 9.45
CA ASP A 43 -2.97 -4.50 10.72
C ASP A 43 -1.91 -5.61 10.66
N SER A 44 -2.24 -6.73 10.04
CA SER A 44 -1.32 -7.84 9.81
C SER A 44 -0.17 -7.46 8.87
N LEU A 45 -0.50 -6.75 7.79
CA LEU A 45 0.47 -6.27 6.81
C LEU A 45 1.42 -5.22 7.42
N ALA A 46 0.86 -4.28 8.19
CA ALA A 46 1.62 -3.29 8.93
C ALA A 46 2.55 -3.96 9.95
N GLY A 47 2.07 -4.95 10.70
CA GLY A 47 2.88 -5.75 11.61
C GLY A 47 4.05 -6.46 10.92
N ALA A 48 3.79 -7.12 9.79
CA ALA A 48 4.83 -7.78 9.00
C ALA A 48 5.88 -6.80 8.43
N THR A 49 5.42 -5.60 8.05
CA THR A 49 6.28 -4.51 7.56
C THR A 49 7.18 -3.95 8.65
N ARG A 50 6.65 -3.70 9.85
CA ARG A 50 7.45 -3.29 11.02
C ARG A 50 8.48 -4.36 11.40
N ALA A 51 8.13 -5.63 11.25
CA ALA A 51 9.02 -6.75 11.50
C ALA A 51 10.07 -6.99 10.38
N GLY A 52 10.10 -6.16 9.33
CA GLY A 52 11.04 -6.28 8.21
C GLY A 52 10.83 -7.51 7.31
N ARG A 53 9.70 -8.22 7.47
CA ARG A 53 9.43 -9.46 6.70
C ARG A 53 9.16 -9.21 5.21
N LEU A 54 8.80 -7.97 4.90
CA LEU A 54 8.47 -7.52 3.54
C LEU A 54 9.56 -6.63 2.96
N ASP A 55 10.76 -6.70 3.53
CA ASP A 55 11.94 -6.00 3.02
C ASP A 55 12.54 -6.80 1.87
N GLY A 56 12.94 -6.11 0.80
CA GLY A 56 13.60 -6.75 -0.34
C GLY A 56 12.72 -7.75 -1.10
N LEU A 57 11.41 -7.48 -1.22
CA LEU A 57 10.52 -8.29 -2.05
C LEU A 57 11.06 -8.42 -3.49
N GLY A 58 11.04 -9.65 -4.00
CA GLY A 58 11.32 -9.97 -5.39
C GLY A 58 10.16 -10.76 -6.01
N GLU A 59 10.44 -11.43 -7.12
CA GLU A 59 9.44 -12.20 -7.91
C GLU A 59 8.79 -13.37 -7.15
N ALA A 60 9.46 -13.86 -6.09
CA ALA A 60 8.96 -14.96 -5.28
C ALA A 60 7.96 -14.48 -4.21
N TRP A 61 6.88 -15.26 -4.04
CA TRP A 61 5.88 -15.00 -3.01
C TRP A 61 6.47 -15.16 -1.59
N THR A 62 6.43 -14.06 -0.84
CA THR A 62 6.87 -13.97 0.55
C THR A 62 5.65 -13.97 1.48
N PRO A 63 5.55 -14.90 2.45
CA PRO A 63 4.43 -14.94 3.37
C PRO A 63 4.51 -13.81 4.42
N TRP A 64 3.38 -13.16 4.70
CA TRP A 64 3.26 -12.14 5.75
C TRP A 64 2.14 -12.39 6.75
N LEU A 65 1.18 -13.26 6.42
CA LEU A 65 0.11 -13.67 7.33
C LEU A 65 -0.04 -15.20 7.29
N SER A 66 -0.06 -15.82 8.47
CA SER A 66 -0.12 -17.27 8.64
C SER A 66 -1.38 -17.90 8.03
N SER A 67 -2.48 -17.17 7.96
CA SER A 67 -3.73 -17.60 7.32
C SER A 67 -3.75 -17.43 5.80
N GLY A 68 -2.59 -17.16 5.16
CA GLY A 68 -2.46 -17.16 3.70
C GLY A 68 -2.19 -15.79 3.08
N GLY A 69 -1.69 -14.81 3.82
CA GLY A 69 -1.22 -13.56 3.21
C GLY A 69 0.16 -13.72 2.58
N ARG A 70 0.30 -13.36 1.31
CA ARG A 70 1.56 -13.38 0.57
C ARG A 70 1.78 -12.08 -0.21
N ALA A 71 3.03 -11.68 -0.38
CA ALA A 71 3.40 -10.50 -1.15
C ALA A 71 4.56 -10.83 -2.09
N ARG A 72 4.62 -10.17 -3.25
CA ARG A 72 5.78 -10.22 -4.16
C ARG A 72 5.92 -8.90 -4.91
N LEU A 73 7.13 -8.63 -5.40
CA LEU A 73 7.37 -7.60 -6.41
C LEU A 73 7.31 -8.27 -7.78
N HIS A 74 6.40 -7.81 -8.63
CA HIS A 74 6.22 -8.33 -9.99
C HIS A 74 5.90 -7.18 -10.93
N ASP A 75 6.66 -7.03 -12.02
CA ASP A 75 6.48 -5.98 -13.02
C ASP A 75 6.31 -4.57 -12.43
N GLY A 76 7.16 -4.22 -11.45
CA GLY A 76 7.14 -2.91 -10.79
C GLY A 76 5.96 -2.65 -9.85
N HIS A 77 5.18 -3.69 -9.54
CA HIS A 77 4.05 -3.65 -8.62
C HIS A 77 4.27 -4.60 -7.46
N ILE A 78 3.82 -4.18 -6.28
CA ILE A 78 3.64 -5.06 -5.14
C ILE A 78 2.28 -5.70 -5.26
N GLU A 79 2.28 -7.01 -5.48
CA GLU A 79 1.08 -7.82 -5.44
C GLU A 79 0.88 -8.33 -4.02
N LEU A 80 -0.31 -8.12 -3.48
CA LEU A 80 -0.74 -8.58 -2.16
C LEU A 80 -1.85 -9.60 -2.35
N GLY A 81 -1.59 -10.87 -2.02
CA GLY A 81 -2.61 -11.92 -2.01
C GLY A 81 -3.05 -12.23 -0.59
N TYR A 82 -4.35 -12.36 -0.34
CA TYR A 82 -4.89 -12.73 0.97
C TYR A 82 -6.23 -13.49 0.87
N GLY A 83 -6.68 -14.03 2.01
CA GLY A 83 -7.85 -14.91 2.10
C GLY A 83 -7.56 -16.36 1.71
N TYR A 84 -8.60 -17.20 1.79
CA TYR A 84 -8.50 -18.62 1.47
C TYR A 84 -8.01 -18.81 0.02
N LEU A 85 -6.94 -19.60 -0.16
CA LEU A 85 -6.27 -19.84 -1.45
C LEU A 85 -5.85 -18.59 -2.23
N HIS A 86 -5.64 -17.44 -1.57
CA HIS A 86 -5.30 -16.17 -2.22
C HIS A 86 -6.40 -15.66 -3.18
N GLY A 87 -7.66 -15.96 -2.88
CA GLY A 87 -8.80 -15.54 -3.71
C GLY A 87 -9.00 -14.01 -3.81
N TRP A 88 -8.33 -13.23 -2.95
CA TRP A 88 -8.34 -11.77 -2.98
C TRP A 88 -6.93 -11.26 -3.25
N GLY A 89 -6.83 -10.26 -4.12
CA GLY A 89 -5.56 -9.73 -4.58
C GLY A 89 -5.63 -8.24 -4.83
N GLU A 90 -4.72 -7.49 -4.22
CA GLU A 90 -4.53 -6.05 -4.47
C GLU A 90 -3.17 -5.81 -5.09
N ARG A 91 -3.06 -4.74 -5.89
CA ARG A 91 -1.80 -4.35 -6.53
C ARG A 91 -1.52 -2.89 -6.29
N LEU A 92 -0.28 -2.58 -5.91
CA LEU A 92 0.19 -1.22 -5.67
C LEU A 92 1.48 -1.00 -6.46
N PRO A 93 1.70 0.17 -7.08
CA PRO A 93 3.00 0.50 -7.64
C PRO A 93 4.10 0.42 -6.57
N GLU A 94 5.28 -0.10 -6.90
CA GLU A 94 6.38 -0.24 -5.95
C GLU A 94 6.74 1.07 -5.22
N PRO A 95 6.78 2.26 -5.88
CA PRO A 95 7.04 3.50 -5.16
C PRO A 95 5.98 3.84 -4.10
N VAL A 96 4.70 3.52 -4.37
CA VAL A 96 3.59 3.72 -3.42
C VAL A 96 3.78 2.79 -2.22
N TRP A 97 4.10 1.52 -2.45
CA TRP A 97 4.42 0.60 -1.37
C TRP A 97 5.59 1.07 -0.51
N ARG A 98 6.68 1.55 -1.12
CA ARG A 98 7.84 2.05 -0.37
C ARG A 98 7.46 3.22 0.53
N ALA A 99 6.61 4.14 0.05
CA ALA A 99 6.10 5.25 0.86
C ALA A 99 5.22 4.76 2.03
N LEU A 100 4.31 3.80 1.77
CA LEU A 100 3.49 3.17 2.81
C LEU A 100 4.34 2.47 3.86
N ALA A 101 5.29 1.65 3.44
CA ALA A 101 6.17 0.91 4.34
C ALA A 101 7.01 1.84 5.21
N ALA A 102 7.49 2.96 4.65
CA ALA A 102 8.16 4.00 5.42
C ALA A 102 7.22 4.62 6.47
N GLY A 103 5.99 4.97 6.11
CA GLY A 103 5.00 5.53 7.04
C GLY A 103 4.63 4.57 8.17
N VAL A 104 4.43 3.28 7.85
CA VAL A 104 4.19 2.23 8.85
C VAL A 104 5.37 2.11 9.83
N ARG A 105 6.61 2.11 9.32
CA ARG A 105 7.81 2.02 10.17
C ARG A 105 8.01 3.26 11.03
N ALA A 106 7.64 4.43 10.52
CA ALA A 106 7.70 5.69 11.25
C ALA A 106 6.54 5.87 12.26
N GLY A 107 5.57 4.96 12.28
CA GLY A 107 4.37 5.06 13.13
C GLY A 107 3.36 6.11 12.68
N THR A 108 3.57 6.75 11.52
CA THR A 108 2.66 7.82 11.03
C THR A 108 1.33 7.29 10.52
N LEU A 109 1.19 5.97 10.40
CA LEU A 109 -0.01 5.27 9.96
C LEU A 109 -0.61 4.38 11.06
N ASP A 110 -0.23 4.62 12.33
CA ASP A 110 -0.75 3.87 13.48
C ASP A 110 -2.17 4.33 13.86
N ASP A 111 -2.45 5.63 13.69
CA ASP A 111 -3.76 6.23 13.92
C ASP A 111 -4.29 6.80 12.60
N LEU A 112 -5.16 6.04 11.92
CA LEU A 112 -5.70 6.40 10.63
C LEU A 112 -6.94 7.28 10.81
N PRO A 113 -7.00 8.47 10.18
CA PRO A 113 -8.20 9.30 10.22
C PRO A 113 -9.37 8.57 9.56
N HIS A 114 -10.58 8.88 10.00
CA HIS A 114 -11.78 8.45 9.29
C HIS A 114 -11.85 9.15 7.94
N ALA A 115 -12.18 8.39 6.89
CA ALA A 115 -12.30 8.92 5.55
C ALA A 115 -13.51 9.87 5.45
N ASP A 116 -13.29 11.08 4.96
CA ASP A 116 -14.38 11.96 4.56
C ASP A 116 -15.00 11.43 3.25
N PRO A 117 -16.32 11.22 3.16
CA PRO A 117 -17.00 10.84 1.93
C PRO A 117 -16.67 11.72 0.72
N GLN A 118 -16.39 13.02 0.92
CA GLN A 118 -15.99 13.92 -0.16
C GLN A 118 -14.56 13.66 -0.63
N GLU A 119 -13.63 13.39 0.28
CA GLU A 119 -12.24 13.07 -0.07
C GLU A 119 -12.13 11.72 -0.80
N LEU A 120 -12.95 10.73 -0.42
CA LEU A 120 -13.03 9.45 -1.13
C LEU A 120 -13.47 9.59 -2.59
N ALA A 121 -14.38 10.52 -2.87
CA ALA A 121 -14.88 10.79 -4.21
C ALA A 121 -13.85 11.50 -5.13
N GLU A 122 -12.87 12.20 -4.55
CA GLU A 122 -11.80 12.86 -5.29
C GLU A 122 -10.65 11.91 -5.65
N VAL A 123 -10.45 10.86 -4.86
CA VAL A 123 -9.43 9.82 -5.10
C VAL A 123 -9.86 8.86 -6.22
N THR A 124 -11.17 8.65 -6.39
CA THR A 124 -11.76 7.75 -7.40
C THR A 124 -11.99 8.39 -8.78
N ARG A 125 -11.56 9.65 -9.00
CA ARG A 125 -11.69 10.39 -10.26
C ARG A 125 -10.42 10.47 -11.09
#